data_AF-A0A2K3L461-F1
#
_entry.id   AF-A0A2K3L461-F1
#
_cell.length_a   1.000
_cell.length_b   1.000
_cell.length_c   1.000
_cell.angle_alpha   90.00
_cell.angle_beta   90.00
_cell.angle_gamma   90.00
#
_symmetry.space_group_name_H-M   'P 1'
#
loop_
_entity.id
_entity.type
_entity.pdbx_description
1 polymer ?
#
loop_
_entity_poly.entity_id
_entity_poly.type
_entity_poly.pdbx_seq_one_letter_code
_entity_poly.pdbx_strand_id
1 'polypeptide(L)'
;MQRDLQYCHPFWSEKGVGHNDQKVLVLAATNTPYALDQAIRRRFDKRIYIPLPDLKARQHMFKARAIFVHLGDTPHNLTESDFEHLARKTEGFSGSDISVCVKDVLFEPVRKTQDAMFFFKNPEGMWIPCGQKQQNAVQITMQDLATEGLASKILPPPISRIDFDKVLARQRPTVSKSDLDVHERFTKEFGEEG
;
A
#
# COMPACT_ATOMS: atom_id res chain seq x y z
N MET A 1 1.16 -2.32 9.03
CA MET A 1 2.03 -2.39 10.22
C MET A 1 2.35 -0.97 10.68
N GLN A 2 1.88 -0.64 11.88
CA GLN A 2 2.26 0.56 12.61
C GLN A 2 3.58 0.28 13.32
N ARG A 3 4.55 1.19 13.22
CA ARG A 3 5.92 0.98 13.71
C ARG A 3 6.29 2.10 14.66
N ASP A 4 7.03 1.79 15.70
CA ASP A 4 7.77 2.77 16.48
C ASP A 4 9.21 2.81 15.99
N LEU A 5 9.73 4.01 15.73
CA LEU A 5 11.14 4.22 15.42
C LEU A 5 11.84 4.67 16.69
N GLN A 6 12.85 3.92 17.10
CA GLN A 6 13.74 4.28 18.20
C GLN A 6 15.11 4.61 17.62
N TYR A 7 15.61 5.79 17.95
CA TYR A 7 16.87 6.29 17.43
C TYR A 7 17.82 6.62 18.59
N CYS A 8 19.07 6.18 18.47
CA CYS A 8 20.11 6.47 19.43
C CYS A 8 20.99 7.59 18.88
N HIS A 9 21.18 8.68 19.63
CA HIS A 9 22.23 9.65 19.33
C HIS A 9 23.61 9.01 19.61
N PRO A 10 24.72 9.50 19.04
CA PRO A 10 25.98 8.77 19.07
C PRO A 10 26.41 8.57 20.52
N PHE A 11 26.67 7.30 20.83
CA PHE A 11 27.24 6.84 22.07
C PHE A 11 28.41 7.76 22.45
N TRP A 12 28.35 8.40 23.62
CA TRP A 12 29.55 8.97 24.21
C TRP A 12 30.55 7.83 24.38
N SER A 13 31.64 7.89 23.60
CA SER A 13 32.84 7.13 23.86
C SER A 13 33.38 7.53 25.23
N GLU A 14 32.96 6.85 26.29
CA GLU A 14 33.79 6.81 27.49
C GLU A 14 34.99 5.90 27.19
N LYS A 15 36.07 6.57 26.75
CA LYS A 15 37.47 6.16 26.85
C LYS A 15 37.80 4.74 26.38
N GLY A 16 37.87 4.58 25.06
CA GLY A 16 38.63 3.51 24.41
C GLY A 16 39.42 4.09 23.24
N VAL A 17 40.75 4.05 23.34
CA VAL A 17 41.74 4.62 22.41
C VAL A 17 41.49 4.16 20.96
N GLY A 18 41.25 5.11 20.06
CA GLY A 18 41.19 4.89 18.61
C GLY A 18 40.70 6.14 17.89
N HIS A 19 41.63 6.88 17.26
CA HIS A 19 41.37 8.17 16.63
C HIS A 19 40.58 7.99 15.31
N ASN A 20 39.25 7.94 15.39
CA ASN A 20 38.35 8.11 14.26
C ASN A 20 36.95 8.51 14.77
N ASP A 21 36.68 9.81 14.82
CA ASP A 21 35.40 10.41 15.22
C ASP A 21 34.31 10.23 14.14
N GLN A 22 34.05 8.99 13.71
CA GLN A 22 32.90 8.72 12.86
C GLN A 22 31.62 8.78 13.70
N LYS A 23 30.82 9.82 13.47
CA LYS A 23 29.47 9.92 14.04
C LYS A 23 28.58 8.86 13.42
N VAL A 24 28.39 7.75 14.13
CA VAL A 24 27.46 6.68 13.73
C VAL A 24 26.07 6.98 14.33
N LEU A 25 25.04 6.98 13.48
CA LEU A 25 23.64 7.08 13.88
C LEU A 25 23.00 5.69 13.81
N VAL A 26 22.43 5.23 14.93
CA VAL A 26 21.77 3.91 15.00
C VAL A 26 20.27 4.09 14.97
N LEU A 27 19.64 3.43 13.99
CA LEU A 27 18.20 3.43 13.78
C LEU A 27 17.62 2.03 14.06
N ALA A 28 16.63 1.95 14.95
CA ALA A 28 15.89 0.73 15.25
C ALA A 28 14.38 0.94 15.06
N ALA A 29 13.67 -0.10 14.65
CA ALA A 29 12.21 -0.07 14.50
C ALA A 29 11.58 -1.27 15.21
N THR A 30 10.55 -1.05 16.01
CA THR A 30 9.82 -2.09 16.72
C THR A 30 8.32 -1.83 16.68
N ASN A 31 7.49 -2.87 16.69
CA ASN A 31 6.04 -2.74 16.87
C ASN A 31 5.59 -3.12 18.29
N THR A 32 6.54 -3.44 19.17
CA THR A 32 6.30 -3.92 20.53
C THR A 32 7.25 -3.22 21.51
N PRO A 33 7.20 -1.88 21.64
CA PRO A 33 8.17 -1.13 22.44
C PRO A 33 8.12 -1.48 23.94
N TYR A 34 6.97 -1.93 24.42
CA TYR A 34 6.73 -2.40 25.79
C TYR A 34 7.42 -3.71 26.13
N ALA A 35 7.82 -4.51 25.12
CA ALA A 35 8.56 -5.75 25.32
C ALA A 35 10.08 -5.53 25.47
N LEU A 36 10.57 -4.31 25.20
CA LEU A 36 11.98 -3.99 25.35
C LEU A 36 12.34 -3.89 26.84
N ASP A 37 13.43 -4.54 27.22
CA ASP A 37 13.95 -4.46 28.58
C ASP A 37 14.42 -3.04 28.89
N GLN A 38 14.58 -2.75 30.18
CA GLN A 38 14.94 -1.41 30.62
C GLN A 38 16.36 -1.00 30.18
N ALA A 39 17.30 -1.95 30.05
CA ALA A 39 18.68 -1.62 29.72
C ALA A 39 18.83 -1.19 28.26
N ILE A 40 18.11 -1.83 27.34
CA ILE A 40 18.07 -1.40 25.93
C ILE A 40 17.31 -0.08 25.79
N ARG A 41 16.16 0.07 26.46
CA ARG A 41 15.38 1.32 26.38
C ARG A 41 16.19 2.56 26.76
N ARG A 42 17.01 2.46 27.81
CA ARG A 42 17.90 3.56 28.26
C ARG A 42 19.05 3.88 27.30
N ARG A 43 19.34 3.02 26.33
CA ARG A 43 20.34 3.28 25.28
C ARG A 43 19.73 3.97 24.06
N PHE A 44 18.41 4.07 23.97
CA PHE A 44 17.74 4.82 22.90
C PHE A 44 17.15 6.11 23.47
N ASP A 45 17.95 7.16 23.43
CA ASP A 45 17.65 8.49 24.00
C ASP A 45 16.48 9.18 23.28
N LYS A 46 16.25 8.88 22.00
CA LYS A 46 15.14 9.44 21.21
C LYS A 46 14.18 8.36 20.77
N ARG A 47 12.89 8.59 20.98
CA ARG A 47 11.82 7.67 20.64
C ARG A 47 10.75 8.42 19.86
N ILE A 48 10.43 7.95 18.67
CA ILE A 48 9.45 8.58 17.79
C ILE A 48 8.32 7.59 17.56
N TYR A 49 7.15 7.91 18.11
CA TYR A 49 5.93 7.19 17.81
C TYR A 49 5.47 7.52 16.39
N ILE A 50 5.24 6.51 15.55
CA ILE A 50 4.64 6.73 14.22
C ILE A 50 3.16 6.33 14.28
N PRO A 51 2.24 7.31 14.24
CA PRO A 51 0.82 7.00 14.21
C PRO A 51 0.39 6.42 12.86
N LEU A 52 -0.83 5.91 12.81
CA LEU A 52 -1.50 5.59 11.55
C LEU A 52 -1.62 6.84 10.65
N PRO A 53 -1.58 6.68 9.32
CA PRO A 53 -1.68 7.80 8.40
C PRO A 53 -3.05 8.49 8.53
N ASP A 54 -3.03 9.83 8.53
CA ASP A 54 -4.23 10.66 8.49
C ASP A 54 -4.90 10.62 7.10
N LEU A 55 -6.05 11.31 6.96
CA LEU A 55 -6.81 11.31 5.71
C LEU A 55 -5.95 11.77 4.50
N LYS A 56 -5.20 12.86 4.66
CA LYS A 56 -4.36 13.42 3.58
C LYS A 56 -3.19 12.51 3.24
N ALA A 57 -2.54 11.92 4.24
CA ALA A 57 -1.49 10.93 4.06
C ALA A 57 -2.04 9.71 3.31
N ARG A 58 -3.21 9.17 3.68
CA ARG A 58 -3.83 8.05 2.95
C ARG A 58 -4.13 8.38 1.50
N GLN A 59 -4.68 9.57 1.22
CA GLN A 59 -4.90 10.05 -0.16
C GLN A 59 -3.58 10.10 -0.94
N HIS A 60 -2.54 10.70 -0.37
CA HIS A 60 -1.21 10.72 -0.98
C HIS A 60 -0.64 9.31 -1.17
N MET A 61 -0.86 8.38 -0.24
CA MET A 61 -0.37 7.01 -0.36
C MET A 61 -1.06 6.24 -1.49
N PHE A 62 -2.38 6.41 -1.67
CA PHE A 62 -3.09 5.86 -2.82
C PHE A 62 -2.62 6.48 -4.12
N LYS A 63 -2.52 7.81 -4.18
CA LYS A 63 -2.04 8.54 -5.36
C LYS A 63 -0.62 8.13 -5.73
N ALA A 64 0.30 8.15 -4.77
CA ALA A 64 1.69 7.74 -4.99
C ALA A 64 1.77 6.29 -5.47
N ARG A 65 1.04 5.37 -4.83
CA ARG A 65 1.04 3.97 -5.27
C ARG A 65 0.39 3.77 -6.63
N ALA A 66 -0.69 4.47 -6.94
CA ALA A 66 -1.34 4.42 -8.24
C ALA A 66 -0.45 5.03 -9.34
N ILE A 67 0.34 6.06 -9.02
CA ILE A 67 1.39 6.59 -9.91
C ILE A 67 2.54 5.57 -10.08
N PHE A 68 2.97 4.88 -9.02
CA PHE A 68 3.94 3.79 -9.17
C PHE A 68 3.41 2.64 -10.03
N VAL A 69 2.10 2.39 -9.99
CA VAL A 69 1.41 1.48 -10.91
C VAL A 69 1.46 2.00 -12.35
N HIS A 70 1.26 3.30 -12.56
CA HIS A 70 1.41 3.95 -13.87
C HIS A 70 2.85 4.06 -14.40
N LEU A 71 3.85 4.05 -13.51
CA LEU A 71 5.24 3.86 -13.93
C LEU A 71 5.50 2.42 -14.41
N GLY A 72 4.58 1.49 -14.14
CA GLY A 72 4.48 0.20 -14.83
C GLY A 72 3.42 0.20 -15.95
N ASP A 73 3.23 -0.94 -16.60
CA ASP A 73 2.38 -1.08 -17.80
C ASP A 73 0.86 -1.10 -17.53
N THR A 74 0.38 -0.69 -16.34
CA THR A 74 -1.04 -0.84 -15.98
C THR A 74 -1.78 0.51 -16.00
N PRO A 75 -2.62 0.78 -17.02
CA PRO A 75 -3.37 2.03 -17.11
C PRO A 75 -4.48 2.12 -16.05
N HIS A 76 -4.75 3.33 -15.55
CA HIS A 76 -5.88 3.59 -14.65
C HIS A 76 -6.66 4.86 -15.00
N ASN A 77 -7.96 4.88 -14.71
CA ASN A 77 -8.84 6.03 -14.94
C ASN A 77 -9.27 6.73 -13.62
N LEU A 78 -8.42 6.70 -12.59
CA LEU A 78 -8.70 7.33 -11.29
C LEU A 78 -8.50 8.85 -11.33
N THR A 79 -9.44 9.58 -10.73
CA THR A 79 -9.39 11.03 -10.54
C THR A 79 -8.96 11.42 -9.12
N GLU A 80 -8.66 12.71 -8.89
CA GLU A 80 -8.36 13.22 -7.54
C GLU A 80 -9.51 12.96 -6.55
N SER A 81 -10.76 13.10 -7.01
CA SER A 81 -11.95 12.81 -6.21
C SER A 81 -12.05 11.33 -5.84
N ASP A 82 -11.56 10.42 -6.69
CA ASP A 82 -11.54 9.00 -6.37
C ASP A 82 -10.50 8.70 -5.27
N PHE A 83 -9.33 9.34 -5.30
CA PHE A 83 -8.33 9.18 -4.23
C PHE A 83 -8.84 9.71 -2.88
N GLU A 84 -9.56 10.83 -2.88
CA GLU A 84 -10.20 11.33 -1.66
C GLU A 84 -11.27 10.33 -1.14
N HIS A 85 -12.07 9.76 -2.04
CA HIS A 85 -13.05 8.73 -1.67
C HIS A 85 -12.39 7.50 -1.03
N LEU A 86 -11.31 7.00 -1.62
CA LEU A 86 -10.54 5.86 -1.10
C LEU A 86 -9.93 6.17 0.27
N ALA A 87 -9.41 7.38 0.47
CA ALA A 87 -8.82 7.80 1.74
C ALA A 87 -9.87 7.85 2.87
N ARG A 88 -11.10 8.29 2.56
CA ARG A 88 -12.22 8.29 3.51
C ARG A 88 -12.68 6.87 3.87
N LYS A 89 -12.72 5.95 2.91
CA LYS A 89 -13.12 4.55 3.14
C LYS A 89 -12.11 3.70 3.91
N THR A 90 -10.86 4.15 3.99
CA THR A 90 -9.75 3.41 4.59
C THR A 90 -9.29 3.99 5.93
N GLU A 91 -10.22 4.55 6.70
CA GLU A 91 -9.93 4.95 8.07
C GLU A 91 -9.41 3.76 8.89
N GLY A 92 -8.35 4.00 9.67
CA GLY A 92 -7.66 2.96 10.45
C GLY A 92 -6.70 2.08 9.64
N PHE A 93 -6.61 2.24 8.31
CA PHE A 93 -5.67 1.46 7.51
C PHE A 93 -4.24 1.94 7.75
N SER A 94 -3.34 0.99 7.96
CA SER A 94 -1.91 1.25 7.96
C SER A 94 -1.36 1.33 6.54
N GLY A 95 -0.13 1.82 6.41
CA GLY A 95 0.54 1.87 5.11
C GLY A 95 0.71 0.50 4.43
N SER A 96 0.79 -0.57 5.22
CA SER A 96 0.82 -1.95 4.71
C SER A 96 -0.55 -2.35 4.13
N ASP A 97 -1.64 -1.99 4.80
CA ASP A 97 -3.00 -2.33 4.36
C ASP A 97 -3.31 -1.67 3.02
N ILE A 98 -2.98 -0.38 2.87
CA ILE A 98 -3.09 0.35 1.61
C ILE A 98 -2.24 -0.34 0.52
N SER A 99 -1.03 -0.80 0.88
CA SER A 99 -0.18 -1.51 -0.07
C SER A 99 -0.77 -2.82 -0.55
N VAL A 100 -1.36 -3.61 0.35
CA VAL A 100 -2.02 -4.87 0.03
C VAL A 100 -3.27 -4.62 -0.80
N CYS A 101 -4.07 -3.59 -0.44
CA CYS A 101 -5.21 -3.14 -1.23
C CYS A 101 -4.82 -2.85 -2.68
N VAL A 102 -3.85 -1.96 -2.91
CA VAL A 102 -3.43 -1.60 -4.27
C VAL A 102 -2.89 -2.83 -5.01
N LYS A 103 -2.11 -3.68 -4.34
CA LYS A 103 -1.55 -4.89 -4.95
C LYS A 103 -2.61 -5.89 -5.37
N ASP A 104 -3.72 -6.01 -4.64
CA ASP A 104 -4.83 -6.88 -5.01
C ASP A 104 -5.67 -6.28 -6.15
N VAL A 105 -5.86 -4.95 -6.16
CA VAL A 105 -6.53 -4.23 -7.26
C VAL A 105 -5.78 -4.38 -8.59
N LEU A 106 -4.45 -4.47 -8.57
CA LEU A 106 -3.65 -4.72 -9.78
C LEU A 106 -4.03 -6.00 -10.53
N PHE A 107 -4.59 -6.99 -9.84
CA PHE A 107 -5.04 -8.23 -10.46
C PHE A 107 -6.50 -8.18 -10.95
N GLU A 108 -7.27 -7.13 -10.62
CA GLU A 108 -8.67 -7.02 -11.07
C GLU A 108 -8.81 -6.92 -12.60
N PRO A 109 -7.99 -6.16 -13.34
CA PRO A 109 -8.01 -6.18 -14.80
C PRO A 109 -7.77 -7.57 -15.41
N VAL A 110 -6.85 -8.33 -14.81
CA VAL A 110 -6.55 -9.71 -15.25
C VAL A 110 -7.74 -10.62 -14.99
N ARG A 111 -8.32 -10.58 -13.79
CA ARG A 111 -9.52 -11.33 -13.42
C ARG A 111 -10.69 -11.01 -14.36
N LYS A 112 -10.94 -9.71 -14.62
CA LYS A 112 -11.98 -9.28 -15.57
C LYS A 112 -11.75 -9.82 -16.98
N THR A 113 -10.50 -9.84 -17.44
CA THR A 113 -10.15 -10.38 -18.77
C THR A 113 -10.38 -11.89 -18.83
N GLN A 114 -10.04 -12.61 -17.76
CA GLN A 114 -10.24 -14.06 -17.66
C GLN A 114 -11.72 -14.45 -17.59
N ASP A 115 -12.52 -13.69 -16.82
CA ASP A 115 -13.95 -13.95 -16.61
C ASP A 115 -14.83 -13.37 -17.73
N ALA A 116 -14.26 -12.63 -18.69
CA ALA A 116 -15.01 -11.98 -19.75
C ALA A 116 -15.54 -12.99 -20.79
N MET A 117 -16.83 -12.84 -21.10
CA MET A 117 -17.52 -13.60 -22.16
C MET A 117 -17.68 -12.81 -23.47
N PHE A 118 -17.39 -11.50 -23.44
CA PHE A 118 -17.54 -10.61 -24.57
C PHE A 118 -16.30 -9.73 -24.70
N PHE A 119 -15.82 -9.57 -25.92
CA PHE A 119 -14.73 -8.67 -26.25
C PHE A 119 -15.12 -7.82 -27.45
N PHE A 120 -14.58 -6.61 -27.53
CA PHE A 120 -14.63 -5.81 -28.74
C PHE A 120 -13.20 -5.58 -29.25
N LYS A 121 -13.09 -5.39 -30.56
CA LYS A 121 -11.82 -5.08 -31.22
C LYS A 121 -11.70 -3.57 -31.40
N ASN A 122 -10.66 -2.96 -30.85
CA ASN A 122 -10.38 -1.55 -31.08
C ASN A 122 -9.86 -1.31 -32.51
N PRO A 123 -9.81 -0.05 -32.99
CA PRO A 123 -9.28 0.26 -34.33
C PRO A 123 -7.83 -0.16 -34.56
N GLU A 124 -7.05 -0.31 -33.49
CA GLU A 124 -5.65 -0.76 -33.50
C GLU A 124 -5.53 -2.30 -33.59
N GLY A 125 -6.65 -3.02 -33.55
CA GLY A 125 -6.71 -4.47 -33.67
C GLY A 125 -6.53 -5.26 -32.37
N MET A 126 -6.55 -4.57 -31.23
CA MET A 126 -6.49 -5.15 -29.88
C MET A 126 -7.89 -5.54 -29.38
N TRP A 127 -7.96 -6.64 -28.63
CA TRP A 127 -9.17 -7.15 -28.00
C TRP A 127 -9.27 -6.70 -26.56
N ILE A 128 -10.36 -6.01 -26.22
CA ILE A 128 -10.60 -5.49 -24.87
C ILE A 128 -11.89 -6.12 -24.33
N PRO A 129 -11.91 -6.64 -23.10
CA PRO A 129 -13.13 -7.21 -22.53
C PRO A 129 -14.19 -6.13 -22.33
N CYS A 130 -15.45 -6.46 -22.65
CA CYS A 130 -16.59 -5.54 -22.55
C CYS A 130 -17.85 -6.23 -22.03
N GLY A 131 -18.86 -5.43 -21.71
CA GLY A 131 -20.20 -5.96 -21.42
C GLY A 131 -20.98 -6.29 -22.70
N GLN A 132 -21.96 -7.18 -22.58
CA GLN A 132 -22.84 -7.61 -23.69
C GLN A 132 -23.53 -6.46 -24.43
N LYS A 133 -23.80 -5.34 -23.75
CA LYS A 133 -24.55 -4.20 -24.30
C LYS A 133 -23.69 -3.22 -25.12
N GLN A 134 -22.39 -3.45 -25.21
CA GLN A 134 -21.49 -2.53 -25.91
C GLN A 134 -21.59 -2.71 -27.43
N GLN A 135 -21.52 -1.60 -28.18
CA GLN A 135 -21.48 -1.65 -29.64
C GLN A 135 -20.22 -2.38 -30.10
N ASN A 136 -20.36 -3.30 -31.06
CA ASN A 136 -19.30 -4.20 -31.54
C ASN A 136 -18.80 -5.23 -30.52
N ALA A 137 -19.59 -5.56 -29.49
CA ALA A 137 -19.31 -6.68 -28.61
C ALA A 137 -19.48 -8.01 -29.36
N VAL A 138 -18.41 -8.80 -29.37
CA VAL A 138 -18.38 -10.16 -29.91
C VAL A 138 -18.35 -11.13 -28.74
N GLN A 139 -19.21 -12.14 -28.76
CA GLN A 139 -19.18 -13.21 -27.76
C GLN A 139 -18.01 -14.15 -28.07
N ILE A 140 -16.93 -14.00 -27.32
CA ILE A 140 -15.70 -14.79 -27.44
C ILE A 140 -14.99 -14.78 -26.08
N THR A 141 -14.31 -15.86 -25.71
CA THR A 141 -13.56 -15.91 -24.45
C THR A 141 -12.08 -15.65 -24.65
N MET A 142 -11.35 -15.37 -23.56
CA MET A 142 -9.89 -15.26 -23.60
C MET A 142 -9.22 -16.55 -24.12
N GLN A 143 -9.81 -17.71 -23.84
CA GLN A 143 -9.29 -19.02 -24.26
C GLN A 143 -9.43 -19.22 -25.76
N ASP A 144 -10.60 -18.87 -26.32
CA ASP A 144 -10.84 -18.95 -27.76
C ASP A 144 -9.87 -18.05 -28.53
N LEU A 145 -9.71 -16.80 -28.07
CA LEU A 145 -8.73 -15.86 -28.62
C LEU A 145 -7.29 -16.40 -28.53
N ALA A 146 -6.97 -17.12 -27.46
CA ALA A 146 -5.65 -17.73 -27.30
C ALA A 146 -5.43 -18.90 -28.28
N THR A 147 -6.44 -19.73 -28.52
CA THR A 147 -6.39 -20.81 -29.51
C THR A 147 -6.21 -20.29 -30.94
N GLU A 148 -6.77 -19.12 -31.25
CA GLU A 148 -6.56 -18.43 -32.53
C GLU A 148 -5.20 -17.72 -32.65
N GLY A 149 -4.33 -17.81 -31.63
CA GLY A 149 -3.03 -17.14 -31.61
C GLY A 149 -3.12 -15.62 -31.39
N LEU A 150 -4.25 -15.13 -30.89
CA LEU A 150 -4.52 -13.71 -30.62
C LEU A 150 -4.29 -13.30 -29.17
N ALA A 151 -3.72 -14.18 -28.33
CA ALA A 151 -3.46 -13.92 -26.91
C ALA A 151 -2.63 -12.64 -26.68
N SER A 152 -1.63 -12.38 -27.52
CA SER A 152 -0.78 -11.18 -27.42
C SER A 152 -1.50 -9.88 -27.81
N LYS A 153 -2.68 -9.99 -28.43
CA LYS A 153 -3.52 -8.85 -28.81
C LYS A 153 -4.61 -8.55 -27.80
N ILE A 154 -4.62 -9.23 -26.65
CA ILE A 154 -5.59 -8.95 -25.59
C ILE A 154 -5.04 -7.83 -24.71
N LEU A 155 -5.84 -6.78 -24.54
CA LEU A 155 -5.52 -5.66 -23.67
C LEU A 155 -6.49 -5.67 -22.47
N PRO A 156 -5.99 -5.77 -21.23
CA PRO A 156 -6.84 -5.72 -20.05
C PRO A 156 -7.45 -4.32 -19.88
N PRO A 157 -8.64 -4.22 -19.25
CA PRO A 157 -9.30 -2.94 -19.05
C PRO A 157 -8.54 -2.10 -18.01
N PRO A 158 -8.57 -0.76 -18.09
CA PRO A 158 -7.92 0.09 -17.11
C PRO A 158 -8.53 -0.10 -15.71
N ILE A 159 -7.71 0.08 -14.69
CA ILE A 159 -8.16 0.05 -13.29
C ILE A 159 -9.12 1.23 -13.04
N SER A 160 -10.22 0.94 -12.35
CA SER A 160 -11.27 1.90 -12.02
C SER A 160 -11.55 1.94 -10.52
N ARG A 161 -12.29 2.95 -10.04
CA ARG A 161 -12.73 3.03 -8.64
C ARG A 161 -13.50 1.78 -8.19
N ILE A 162 -14.30 1.19 -9.08
CA ILE A 162 -15.12 0.01 -8.79
C ILE A 162 -14.24 -1.18 -8.35
N ASP A 163 -13.03 -1.28 -8.91
CA ASP A 163 -12.06 -2.33 -8.56
C ASP A 163 -11.56 -2.17 -7.13
N PHE A 164 -11.27 -0.93 -6.74
CA PHE A 164 -10.94 -0.61 -5.35
C PHE A 164 -12.10 -0.88 -4.41
N ASP A 165 -13.32 -0.47 -4.76
CA ASP A 165 -14.50 -0.71 -3.92
C ASP A 165 -14.73 -2.21 -3.68
N LYS A 166 -14.55 -3.03 -4.71
CA LYS A 166 -14.66 -4.50 -4.63
C LYS A 166 -13.59 -5.10 -3.71
N VAL A 167 -12.33 -4.65 -3.83
CA VAL A 167 -11.24 -5.13 -2.98
C VAL A 167 -11.42 -4.66 -1.54
N LEU A 168 -11.82 -3.40 -1.32
CA LEU A 168 -12.04 -2.83 0.00
C LEU A 168 -13.20 -3.50 0.74
N ALA A 169 -14.23 -3.98 0.02
CA ALA A 169 -15.35 -4.69 0.64
C ALA A 169 -14.91 -5.94 1.44
N ARG A 170 -13.84 -6.62 0.98
CA ARG A 170 -13.29 -7.83 1.63
C ARG A 170 -12.12 -7.56 2.58
N GLN A 171 -11.57 -6.35 2.60
CA GLN A 171 -10.42 -6.02 3.45
C GLN A 171 -10.86 -5.42 4.79
N ARG A 172 -9.99 -5.58 5.80
CA ARG A 172 -10.15 -5.03 7.15
C ARG A 172 -8.82 -4.42 7.59
N PRO A 173 -8.83 -3.36 8.41
CA PRO A 173 -7.61 -2.81 9.02
C PRO A 173 -6.86 -3.90 9.80
N THR A 174 -5.54 -3.95 9.67
CA THR A 174 -4.72 -4.91 10.44
C THR A 174 -4.39 -4.43 11.84
N VAL A 175 -4.56 -3.13 12.11
CA VAL A 175 -4.30 -2.54 13.42
C VAL A 175 -5.61 -2.32 14.15
N SER A 176 -5.71 -2.85 15.38
CA SER A 176 -6.89 -2.69 16.21
C SER A 176 -6.80 -1.42 17.08
N LYS A 177 -7.95 -0.95 17.57
CA LYS A 177 -7.99 0.17 18.52
C LYS A 177 -7.27 -0.15 19.83
N SER A 178 -7.35 -1.39 20.30
CA SER A 178 -6.62 -1.83 21.49
C SER A 178 -5.11 -1.74 21.32
N ASP A 179 -4.59 -2.03 20.12
CA ASP A 179 -3.15 -1.89 19.85
C ASP A 179 -2.75 -0.40 19.96
N LEU A 180 -3.53 0.49 19.36
CA LEU A 180 -3.32 1.94 19.44
C LEU A 180 -3.29 2.45 20.88
N ASP A 181 -4.25 2.01 21.70
CA ASP A 181 -4.33 2.44 23.11
C ASP A 181 -3.12 2.00 23.93
N VAL A 182 -2.50 0.86 23.59
CA VAL A 182 -1.26 0.38 24.25
C VAL A 182 -0.09 1.25 23.85
N HIS A 183 0.06 1.56 22.55
CA HIS A 183 1.12 2.45 22.08
C HIS A 183 0.97 3.87 22.65
N GLU A 184 -0.23 4.44 22.66
CA GLU A 184 -0.48 5.76 23.23
C GLU A 184 -0.15 5.83 24.73
N ARG A 185 -0.52 4.79 25.49
CA ARG A 185 -0.17 4.70 26.91
C ARG A 185 1.35 4.63 27.10
N PHE A 186 2.02 3.79 26.33
CA PHE A 186 3.48 3.66 26.39
C PHE A 186 4.18 5.00 26.05
N THR A 187 3.74 5.69 25.00
CA THR A 187 4.30 6.99 24.59
C THR A 187 4.06 8.07 25.65
N LYS A 188 2.90 8.09 26.30
CA LYS A 188 2.61 9.03 27.40
C LYS A 188 3.47 8.79 28.64
N GLU A 189 3.76 7.52 28.96
CA GLU A 189 4.54 7.14 30.15
C GLU A 189 6.05 7.40 29.96
N PHE A 190 6.57 7.10 28.77
CA PHE A 190 8.02 7.11 28.53
C PHE A 190 8.53 8.27 27.66
N GLY A 191 7.63 9.08 27.11
CA GLY A 191 7.95 10.29 26.32
C GLY A 191 8.66 10.03 24.99
N GLU A 192 8.89 11.11 24.25
CA GLU A 192 9.71 11.12 23.01
C GLU A 192 11.17 11.50 23.27
N GLU A 193 11.44 12.09 24.44
CA GLU A 193 12.77 12.45 24.94
C GLU A 193 13.05 11.65 26.21
N GLY A 194 13.98 10.69 26.11
CA GLY A 194 14.51 9.93 27.25
C GLY A 194 15.79 10.55 27.79
#